data_AF-A0A7Y9GB40-F1
#
_entry.id   AF-A0A7Y9GB40-F1
#
_cell.length_a   1.000
_cell.length_b   1.000
_cell.length_c   1.000
_cell.angle_alpha   90.00
_cell.angle_beta   90.00
_cell.angle_gamma   90.00
#
_symmetry.space_group_name_H-M   'P 1'
#
loop_
_entity.id
_entity.type
_entity.pdbx_description
1 polymer ?
#
loop_
_entity_poly.entity_id
_entity_poly.type
_entity_poly.pdbx_seq_one_letter_code
_entity_poly.pdbx_strand_id
1 'polypeptide(L)'
;MRLELTTYEVLHGWGVVNSSADWHAQRNGRPSAAEQAVGDLLFTAYECQTNTTTTVEFTDDERASLAELISEHIATWGKRGQENAATPHLRSLVVKLGG
;
A
#
# COMPACT_ATOMS: atom_id res chain seq x y z
N MET A 1 6.18 12.39 6.78
CA MET A 1 5.91 11.52 7.94
C MET A 1 6.75 10.26 7.84
N ARG A 2 7.43 9.89 8.92
CA ARG A 2 8.30 8.69 8.98
C ARG A 2 7.54 7.52 9.62
N LEU A 3 7.45 6.39 8.94
CA LEU A 3 6.72 5.20 9.38
C LEU A 3 7.60 3.96 9.39
N GLU A 4 7.55 3.19 10.47
CA GLU A 4 8.14 1.86 10.53
C GLU A 4 7.14 0.81 10.06
N LEU A 5 7.49 0.11 8.99
CA LEU A 5 6.68 -0.90 8.34
C LEU A 5 7.34 -2.27 8.45
N THR A 6 6.54 -3.30 8.69
CA THR A 6 6.97 -4.70 8.64
C THR A 6 7.11 -5.17 7.19
N THR A 7 7.88 -6.24 6.97
CA THR A 7 7.99 -6.90 5.66
C THR A 7 6.62 -7.16 5.02
N TYR A 8 5.67 -7.66 5.80
CA TYR A 8 4.32 -7.99 5.29
C TYR A 8 3.47 -6.75 5.01
N GLU A 9 3.60 -5.68 5.79
CA GLU A 9 2.92 -4.42 5.50
C GLU A 9 3.45 -3.81 4.19
N VAL A 10 4.76 -3.81 3.98
CA VAL A 10 5.36 -3.33 2.73
C VAL A 10 4.95 -4.20 1.56
N LEU A 11 5.09 -5.53 1.68
CA LEU A 11 4.75 -6.48 0.61
C LEU A 11 3.28 -6.37 0.20
N HIS A 12 2.36 -6.39 1.17
CA HIS A 12 0.93 -6.36 0.88
C HIS A 12 0.47 -4.96 0.47
N GLY A 13 1.04 -3.89 1.05
CA GLY A 13 0.78 -2.52 0.61
C GLY A 13 1.23 -2.32 -0.84
N TRP A 14 2.45 -2.76 -1.19
CA TRP A 14 2.93 -2.73 -2.57
C TRP A 14 2.06 -3.58 -3.49
N GLY A 15 1.62 -4.76 -3.03
CA GLY A 15 0.69 -5.61 -3.76
C GLY A 15 -0.64 -4.91 -4.07
N VAL A 16 -1.17 -4.09 -3.14
CA VAL A 16 -2.39 -3.30 -3.37
C VAL A 16 -2.15 -2.21 -4.41
N VAL A 17 -1.05 -1.46 -4.32
CA VAL A 17 -0.69 -0.40 -5.28
C VAL A 17 -0.38 -0.98 -6.66
N ASN A 18 0.28 -2.14 -6.72
CA ASN A 18 0.51 -2.83 -7.98
C ASN A 18 -0.79 -3.45 -8.52
N SER A 19 -1.75 -3.79 -7.64
CA SER A 19 -3.11 -4.20 -8.04
C SER A 19 -3.99 -3.01 -8.45
N SER A 20 -3.67 -1.77 -8.02
CA SER A 20 -4.27 -0.57 -8.60
C SER A 20 -3.72 -0.29 -10.01
N ALA A 21 -2.70 -1.05 -10.46
CA ALA A 21 -2.13 -0.99 -11.81
C ALA A 21 -2.66 -2.02 -12.84
N ASP A 22 -3.29 -3.14 -12.46
CA ASP A 22 -4.27 -3.83 -13.35
C ASP A 22 -5.41 -2.87 -13.73
N TRP A 23 -5.66 -1.91 -12.84
CA TRP A 23 -6.69 -0.88 -12.87
C TRP A 23 -6.29 0.35 -13.70
N HIS A 24 -5.01 0.72 -13.78
CA HIS A 24 -4.53 1.69 -14.79
C HIS A 24 -4.39 1.07 -16.19
N ALA A 25 -3.99 -0.20 -16.28
CA ALA A 25 -3.72 -0.88 -17.54
C ALA A 25 -4.97 -1.16 -18.42
N GLN A 26 -6.17 -1.31 -17.85
CA GLN A 26 -7.40 -1.47 -18.65
C GLN A 26 -7.96 -0.17 -19.26
N ARG A 27 -7.50 1.03 -18.86
CA ARG A 27 -8.30 2.26 -19.02
C ARG A 27 -7.62 3.54 -19.52
N ASN A 28 -6.43 3.50 -20.14
CA ASN A 28 -5.80 4.71 -20.73
C ASN A 28 -5.70 5.93 -19.78
N GLY A 29 -5.79 5.73 -18.46
CA GLY A 29 -5.72 6.77 -17.44
C GLY A 29 -4.50 6.48 -16.57
N ARG A 30 -3.57 7.41 -16.46
CA ARG A 30 -2.35 7.23 -15.68
C ARG A 30 -2.64 7.29 -14.18
N PRO A 31 -1.87 6.57 -13.34
CA PRO A 31 -1.87 6.78 -11.89
C PRO A 31 -1.54 8.21 -11.54
N SER A 32 -2.03 8.64 -10.38
CA SER A 32 -1.60 9.91 -9.81
C SER A 32 -0.09 9.86 -9.49
N ALA A 33 0.55 11.03 -9.44
CA ALA A 33 1.97 11.09 -9.07
C ALA A 33 2.23 10.53 -7.65
N ALA A 34 1.28 10.75 -6.73
CA ALA A 34 1.35 10.23 -5.37
C ALA A 34 1.29 8.70 -5.32
N GLU A 35 0.35 8.10 -6.06
CA GLU A 35 0.22 6.65 -6.16
C GLU A 35 1.45 5.98 -6.79
N GLN A 36 2.00 6.59 -7.84
CA GLN A 36 3.23 6.11 -8.45
C GLN A 36 4.43 6.20 -7.48
N ALA A 37 4.59 7.34 -6.80
CA ALA A 37 5.66 7.53 -5.80
C ALA A 37 5.55 6.53 -4.65
N VAL A 38 4.33 6.26 -4.16
CA VAL A 38 4.07 5.25 -3.13
C VAL A 38 4.47 3.85 -3.62
N GLY A 39 4.13 3.50 -4.86
CA GLY A 39 4.51 2.23 -5.47
C GLY A 39 6.03 2.03 -5.47
N ASP A 40 6.77 3.05 -5.93
CA ASP A 40 8.23 3.04 -5.98
C ASP A 40 8.87 2.98 -4.58
N LEU A 41 8.31 3.72 -3.62
CA LEU A 41 8.75 3.71 -2.22
C LEU A 41 8.58 2.32 -1.58
N LEU A 42 7.41 1.70 -1.72
CA LEU A 42 7.15 0.38 -1.14
C LEU A 42 7.95 -0.72 -1.84
N PHE A 43 8.14 -0.63 -3.16
CA PHE A 43 8.99 -1.55 -3.91
C PHE A 43 10.45 -1.47 -3.42
N THR A 44 11.01 -0.27 -3.34
CA THR A 44 12.37 -0.04 -2.83
C THR A 44 12.51 -0.52 -1.39
N ALA A 45 11.52 -0.23 -0.54
CA ALA A 45 11.50 -0.66 0.84
C ALA A 45 11.41 -2.19 1.00
N TYR A 46 10.84 -2.89 0.02
CA TYR A 46 10.80 -4.36 -0.03
C TYR A 46 12.12 -4.94 -0.55
N GLU A 47 12.66 -4.42 -1.67
CA GLU A 47 13.91 -4.92 -2.25
C GLU A 47 15.13 -4.67 -1.36
N CYS A 48 15.17 -3.54 -0.65
CA CYS A 48 16.30 -3.19 0.22
C CYS A 48 16.22 -3.78 1.64
N GLN A 49 15.25 -4.66 1.92
CA GLN A 49 15.08 -5.20 3.27
C GLN A 49 16.17 -6.21 3.63
N THR A 50 16.87 -5.92 4.73
CA THR A 50 17.81 -6.84 5.40
C THR A 50 17.30 -7.30 6.77
N ASN A 51 16.20 -6.70 7.26
CA ASN A 51 15.57 -6.94 8.56
C ASN A 51 14.05 -7.15 8.41
N THR A 52 13.38 -7.54 9.49
CA THR A 52 11.91 -7.75 9.54
C THR A 52 11.07 -6.47 9.45
N THR A 53 11.70 -5.31 9.65
CA THR A 53 11.08 -3.98 9.53
C THR A 53 11.97 -3.05 8.71
N THR A 54 11.34 -2.04 8.10
CA THR A 54 11.98 -0.97 7.36
C THR A 54 11.30 0.35 7.65
N THR A 55 12.05 1.45 7.55
CA THR A 55 11.48 2.78 7.74
C THR A 55 11.27 3.46 6.39
N VAL A 56 10.07 3.98 6.16
CA VAL A 56 9.68 4.69 4.94
C VAL A 56 9.25 6.11 5.32
N GLU A 57 9.58 7.07 4.46
CA GLU A 57 9.14 8.45 4.59
C GLU A 57 8.09 8.74 3.52
N PHE A 58 6.92 9.17 3.95
CA PHE A 58 5.81 9.56 3.08
C PHE A 58 5.51 11.05 3.22
N THR A 59 5.19 11.71 2.11
CA THR A 59 4.48 13.00 2.15
C THR A 59 3.03 12.80 2.63
N ASP A 60 2.35 13.88 2.98
CA ASP A 60 0.94 13.79 3.39
C ASP A 60 0.05 13.25 2.24
N ASP A 61 0.36 13.65 1.00
CA ASP A 61 -0.37 13.21 -0.19
C ASP A 61 -0.12 11.72 -0.49
N GLU A 62 1.11 11.25 -0.38
CA GLU A 62 1.46 9.82 -0.53
C GLU A 62 0.80 8.97 0.55
N ARG A 63 0.83 9.44 1.79
CA ARG A 63 0.16 8.78 2.93
C ARG A 63 -1.34 8.66 2.70
N ALA A 64 -1.99 9.75 2.31
CA ALA A 64 -3.42 9.78 2.02
C ALA A 64 -3.77 8.86 0.85
N SER A 65 -3.00 8.91 -0.24
CA SER A 65 -3.17 8.05 -1.41
C SER A 65 -3.07 6.56 -1.06
N LEU A 66 -2.05 6.17 -0.28
CA LEU A 66 -1.88 4.77 0.14
C LEU A 66 -3.02 4.32 1.06
N ALA A 67 -3.43 5.16 2.01
CA ALA A 67 -4.51 4.85 2.94
C ALA A 67 -5.84 4.64 2.21
N GLU A 68 -6.13 5.48 1.21
CA GLU A 68 -7.33 5.37 0.37
C GLU A 68 -7.33 4.06 -0.43
N LEU A 69 -6.24 3.77 -1.15
CA LEU A 69 -6.11 2.55 -1.96
C LEU A 69 -6.30 1.27 -1.13
N ILE A 70 -5.65 1.19 0.04
CA ILE A 70 -5.78 0.02 0.91
C ILE A 70 -7.18 -0.09 1.50
N SER A 71 -7.77 1.03 1.91
CA SER A 71 -9.13 1.03 2.47
C SER A 71 -10.16 0.55 1.45
N GLU A 72 -10.05 1.01 0.19
CA GLU A 72 -10.91 0.56 -0.90
C GLU A 72 -10.70 -0.92 -1.21
N HIS A 73 -9.45 -1.38 -1.21
CA HIS A 73 -9.11 -2.78 -1.43
C HIS A 73 -9.73 -3.69 -0.36
N ILE A 74 -9.58 -3.34 0.92
CA ILE A 74 -10.18 -4.08 2.04
C ILE A 74 -11.72 -4.08 1.93
N ALA A 75 -12.33 -2.94 1.62
CA ALA A 75 -13.78 -2.84 1.46
C ALA A 75 -14.30 -3.75 0.32
N THR A 76 -13.54 -3.84 -0.78
CA THR A 76 -13.86 -4.71 -1.91
C THR A 76 -13.77 -6.20 -1.52
N TRP A 77 -12.74 -6.59 -0.79
CA TRP A 77 -12.62 -7.96 -0.26
C TRP A 77 -13.73 -8.31 0.73
N GLY A 78 -14.05 -7.41 1.65
CA GLY A 78 -15.12 -7.61 2.63
C GLY A 78 -16.47 -7.89 1.96
N LYS A 79 -16.81 -7.14 0.90
CA LYS A 79 -18.03 -7.38 0.11
C LYS A 79 -18.05 -8.74 -0.60
N ARG A 80 -16.88 -9.27 -0.97
CA ARG A 80 -16.74 -10.54 -1.71
C ARG A 80 -16.48 -11.73 -0.80
N GLY A 81 -16.33 -11.53 0.51
CA GLY A 81 -15.91 -12.58 1.45
C GLY A 81 -14.51 -13.13 1.15
N GLN A 82 -13.63 -12.32 0.56
CA GLN A 82 -12.29 -12.70 0.09
C GLN A 82 -11.17 -12.26 1.05
N GLU A 83 -11.50 -11.95 2.31
CA GLU A 83 -10.48 -11.68 3.31
C GLU A 83 -9.53 -12.88 3.44
N ASN A 84 -8.24 -12.60 3.55
CA ASN A 84 -7.18 -13.61 3.52
C ASN A 84 -6.03 -13.21 4.47
N ALA A 85 -4.92 -13.93 4.38
CA ALA A 85 -3.75 -13.69 5.23
C ALA A 85 -3.16 -12.27 5.12
N ALA A 86 -3.38 -11.54 4.03
CA ALA A 86 -2.92 -10.17 3.86
C ALA A 86 -3.79 -9.14 4.62
N THR A 87 -5.07 -9.47 4.87
CA THR A 87 -6.03 -8.55 5.49
C THR A 87 -5.59 -7.96 6.84
N PRO A 88 -5.06 -8.71 7.82
CA PRO A 88 -4.59 -8.12 9.07
C PRO A 88 -3.41 -7.14 8.88
N HIS A 89 -2.51 -7.41 7.94
CA HIS A 89 -1.37 -6.54 7.64
C HIS A 89 -1.81 -5.24 6.96
N LEU A 90 -2.75 -5.32 6.03
CA LEU A 90 -3.33 -4.13 5.38
C LEU A 90 -4.10 -3.26 6.37
N ARG A 91 -4.87 -3.86 7.29
CA ARG A 91 -5.56 -3.12 8.37
C ARG A 91 -4.57 -2.42 9.30
N SER A 92 -3.49 -3.11 9.70
CA SER A 92 -2.40 -2.53 10.48
C SER A 92 -1.76 -1.33 9.77
N LEU A 93 -1.51 -1.45 8.46
CA LEU A 93 -0.94 -0.39 7.64
C LEU A 93 -1.86 0.84 7.58
N VAL A 94 -3.17 0.67 7.37
CA VAL A 94 -4.14 1.79 7.38
C VAL A 94 -4.15 2.52 8.71
N VAL A 95 -4.09 1.81 9.84
CA VAL A 95 -4.01 2.43 11.17
C VAL A 95 -2.75 3.28 11.31
N LYS A 96 -1.60 2.80 10.84
CA LYS A 96 -0.34 3.55 10.87
C LYS A 96 -0.37 4.79 9.97
N LEU A 97 -1.07 4.73 8.84
CA LEU A 97 -1.22 5.85 7.91
C LEU A 97 -2.21 6.92 8.42
N GLY A 98 -3.18 6.54 9.24
CA GLY A 98 -4.17 7.46 9.83
C GLY A 98 -3.75 8.14 11.14
N GLY A 99 -2.64 7.71 11.75
CA GLY A 99 -2.00 8.37 12.90
C GLY A 99 -1.20 9.60 12.50
#